data_AF-A0A0U2N6X1-F1
#
_entry.id   AF-A0A0U2N6X1-F1
#
_cell.length_a   1.000
_cell.length_b   1.000
_cell.length_c   1.000
_cell.angle_alpha   90.00
_cell.angle_beta   90.00
_cell.angle_gamma   90.00
#
_symmetry.space_group_name_H-M   'P 1'
#
loop_
_entity.id
_entity.type
_entity.pdbx_description
1 polymer ?
#
loop_
_entity_poly.entity_id
_entity_poly.type
_entity_poly.pdbx_seq_one_letter_code
_entity_poly.pdbx_strand_id
1 'polypeptide(L)'
;MYKYLLYIPVFAILAFVIWASSWGIGIKITFSVVILIFILTINKFLSTKSTVFRKVTAAFYASLCPIAFLLLMDSYLDTDYNGVDFADLYFLAALFLIFLFGSIVYGVPASLISDFATSDVKRYRFPLAFLIHLGFALFSYLFLGQLMYFALLVAVLFFLFDEFLRKREIRRSNEFSA
;
A
#
# COMPACT_ATOMS: atom_id res chain seq x y z
N MET A 1 -14.30 1.72 15.22
CA MET A 1 -14.81 1.00 14.04
C MET A 1 -13.87 1.08 12.83
N TYR A 2 -13.37 2.27 12.44
CA TYR A 2 -12.51 2.44 11.26
C TYR A 2 -11.19 1.64 11.26
N LYS A 3 -10.62 1.31 12.43
CA LYS A 3 -9.38 0.52 12.53
C LYS A 3 -9.58 -0.90 11.98
N TYR A 4 -10.73 -1.51 12.26
CA TYR A 4 -11.05 -2.88 11.82
C TYR A 4 -11.17 -3.00 10.30
N LEU A 5 -11.62 -1.93 9.62
CA LEU A 5 -11.66 -1.86 8.15
C LEU A 5 -10.29 -2.04 7.49
N LEU A 6 -9.19 -1.65 8.15
CA LEU A 6 -7.83 -1.87 7.66
C LEU A 6 -7.26 -3.22 8.08
N TYR A 7 -7.62 -3.71 9.27
CA TYR A 7 -7.11 -5.00 9.77
C TYR A 7 -7.68 -6.20 9.03
N ILE A 8 -8.98 -6.21 8.76
CA ILE A 8 -9.68 -7.35 8.17
C ILE A 8 -9.06 -7.76 6.82
N PRO A 9 -8.87 -6.85 5.84
CA PRO A 9 -8.28 -7.24 4.55
C PRO A 9 -6.83 -7.69 4.69
N VAL A 10 -6.01 -6.97 5.46
CA VAL A 10 -4.59 -7.32 5.70
C VAL A 10 -4.48 -8.72 6.33
N PHE A 11 -5.30 -9.01 7.35
CA PHE A 11 -5.30 -10.31 8.02
C PHE A 11 -5.78 -11.44 7.10
N ALA A 12 -6.88 -11.22 6.37
CA ALA A 12 -7.43 -12.22 5.45
C ALA A 12 -6.40 -12.67 4.42
N ILE A 13 -5.54 -11.75 3.96
CA ILE A 13 -4.57 -12.05 2.90
C ILE A 13 -3.29 -12.62 3.44
N LEU A 14 -2.82 -12.15 4.59
CA LEU A 14 -1.70 -12.81 5.26
C LEU A 14 -2.05 -14.27 5.57
N ALA A 15 -3.27 -14.52 6.06
CA ALA A 15 -3.80 -15.87 6.23
C ALA A 15 -3.91 -16.63 4.90
N PHE A 16 -4.39 -15.98 3.83
CA PHE A 16 -4.50 -16.60 2.50
C PHE A 16 -3.13 -16.93 1.89
N VAL A 17 -2.13 -16.05 1.98
CA VAL A 17 -0.76 -16.27 1.49
C VAL A 17 -0.11 -17.43 2.22
N ILE A 18 -0.28 -17.50 3.54
CA ILE A 18 0.20 -18.64 4.34
C ILE A 18 -0.51 -19.93 3.94
N TRP A 19 -1.84 -19.86 3.74
CA TRP A 19 -2.64 -21.01 3.35
C TRP A 19 -2.25 -21.53 1.96
N ALA A 20 -2.20 -20.65 0.97
CA ALA A 20 -1.97 -20.93 -0.45
C ALA A 20 -0.51 -21.26 -0.79
N SER A 21 0.47 -20.93 0.06
CA SER A 21 1.86 -21.29 -0.22
C SER A 21 2.08 -22.80 -0.11
N SER A 22 2.95 -23.35 -0.98
CA SER A 22 3.38 -24.75 -0.94
C SER A 22 4.45 -25.04 0.12
N TRP A 23 4.70 -24.09 1.02
CA TRP A 23 5.79 -24.17 1.99
C TRP A 23 5.51 -25.18 3.09
N GLY A 24 6.59 -25.73 3.67
CA GLY A 24 6.49 -26.63 4.81
C GLY A 24 5.74 -25.99 5.99
N ILE A 25 4.98 -26.81 6.72
CA ILE A 25 4.06 -26.35 7.78
C ILE A 25 4.75 -25.48 8.85
N GLY A 26 6.03 -25.75 9.14
CA GLY A 26 6.81 -24.98 10.10
C GLY A 26 6.99 -23.52 9.70
N ILE A 27 7.28 -23.25 8.42
CA ILE A 27 7.45 -21.90 7.89
C ILE A 27 6.11 -21.14 7.93
N LYS A 28 5.01 -21.83 7.63
CA LYS A 28 3.65 -21.27 7.74
C LYS A 28 3.33 -20.81 9.16
N ILE A 29 3.65 -21.64 10.16
CA ILE A 29 3.45 -21.31 11.58
C ILE A 29 4.32 -20.12 12.01
N THR A 30 5.60 -20.10 11.62
CA THR A 30 6.49 -18.97 11.93
C THR A 30 5.99 -17.66 11.34
N PHE A 31 5.56 -17.65 10.07
CA PHE A 31 4.99 -16.47 9.45
C PHE A 31 3.69 -16.03 10.13
N SER A 32 2.79 -16.96 10.46
CA SER A 32 1.56 -16.66 11.20
C SER A 32 1.85 -15.98 12.54
N VAL A 33 2.83 -16.47 13.30
CA VAL A 33 3.23 -15.88 14.59
C VAL A 33 3.83 -14.49 14.39
N VAL A 34 4.71 -14.31 13.40
CA VAL A 34 5.26 -12.99 13.05
C VAL A 34 4.15 -12.01 12.70
N ILE A 35 3.18 -12.42 11.89
CA ILE A 35 2.01 -11.62 11.51
C ILE A 35 1.13 -11.26 12.70
N LEU A 36 0.96 -12.19 13.66
CA LEU A 36 0.17 -11.96 14.87
C LEU A 36 0.84 -10.93 15.79
N ILE A 37 2.16 -11.04 15.97
CA ILE A 37 2.97 -10.05 16.68
C ILE A 37 2.87 -8.69 15.95
N PHE A 38 2.90 -8.74 14.61
CA PHE A 38 2.80 -7.56 13.76
C PHE A 38 1.48 -6.79 13.96
N ILE A 39 0.35 -7.51 14.06
CA ILE A 39 -0.97 -6.95 14.33
C ILE A 39 -1.04 -6.28 15.69
N LEU A 40 -0.44 -6.88 16.72
CA LEU A 40 -0.40 -6.31 18.06
C LEU A 40 0.40 -5.00 18.08
N THR A 41 1.51 -4.93 17.34
CA THR A 41 2.33 -3.72 17.22
C THR A 41 1.61 -2.60 16.46
N ILE A 42 0.89 -2.92 15.37
CA ILE A 42 0.15 -1.94 14.56
C ILE A 42 -0.96 -1.24 15.37
N ASN A 43 -1.59 -1.91 16.34
CA ASN A 43 -2.73 -1.35 17.09
C ASN A 43 -2.37 -0.10 17.89
N LYS A 44 -1.10 0.01 18.29
CA LYS A 44 -0.58 1.19 18.97
C LYS A 44 -0.43 2.40 18.03
N PHE A 45 -0.24 2.17 16.72
CA PHE A 45 0.06 3.22 15.72
C PHE A 45 -1.13 3.66 14.86
N LEU A 46 -2.15 2.82 14.67
CA LEU A 46 -3.46 3.25 14.11
C LEU A 46 -4.28 4.06 15.13
N SER A 47 -3.62 4.83 16.00
CA SER A 47 -4.27 5.45 17.16
C SER A 47 -5.20 6.60 16.78
N THR A 48 -4.85 7.38 15.75
CA THR A 48 -5.58 8.60 15.37
C THR A 48 -6.36 8.46 14.06
N LYS A 49 -7.55 9.07 14.03
CA LYS A 49 -8.43 9.14 12.85
C LYS A 49 -7.72 9.76 11.65
N SER A 50 -6.84 10.75 11.88
CA SER A 50 -6.10 11.42 10.81
C SER A 50 -5.09 10.49 10.13
N THR A 51 -4.37 9.65 10.89
CA THR A 51 -3.44 8.65 10.35
C THR A 51 -4.14 7.63 9.47
N VAL A 52 -5.31 7.16 9.88
CA VAL A 52 -6.12 6.22 9.08
C VAL A 52 -6.59 6.89 7.80
N PHE A 53 -7.12 8.11 7.90
CA PHE A 53 -7.59 8.84 6.73
C PHE A 53 -6.45 9.07 5.74
N ARG A 54 -5.27 9.52 6.21
CA ARG A 54 -4.06 9.69 5.40
C ARG A 54 -3.71 8.41 4.62
N LYS A 55 -3.66 7.26 5.30
CA LYS A 55 -3.27 5.98 4.70
C LYS A 55 -4.30 5.46 3.69
N VAL A 56 -5.60 5.61 3.97
CA VAL A 56 -6.67 5.24 3.03
C VAL A 56 -6.65 6.16 1.80
N THR A 57 -6.46 7.46 1.99
CA THR A 57 -6.33 8.41 0.89
C THR A 57 -5.09 8.14 0.05
N ALA A 58 -3.95 7.80 0.67
CA ALA A 58 -2.75 7.37 -0.03
C ALA A 58 -2.99 6.11 -0.86
N ALA A 59 -3.70 5.12 -0.31
CA ALA A 59 -4.06 3.90 -1.03
C ALA A 59 -4.90 4.19 -2.28
N PHE A 60 -5.90 5.07 -2.13
CA PHE A 60 -6.78 5.47 -3.22
C PHE A 60 -6.04 6.21 -4.34
N TYR A 61 -5.14 7.14 -3.99
CA TYR A 61 -4.34 7.84 -5.01
C TYR A 61 -3.31 6.92 -5.68
N ALA A 62 -2.68 6.04 -4.91
CA ALA A 62 -1.74 5.06 -5.44
C ALA A 62 -2.41 4.07 -6.39
N SER A 63 -3.69 3.76 -6.18
CA SER A 63 -4.45 2.89 -7.09
C SER A 63 -5.02 3.62 -8.30
N LEU A 64 -5.39 4.89 -8.16
CA LEU A 64 -5.93 5.70 -9.25
C LEU A 64 -4.84 6.18 -10.22
N CYS A 65 -3.63 6.42 -9.73
CA CYS A 65 -2.53 6.99 -10.52
C CYS A 65 -2.12 6.12 -11.74
N PRO A 66 -1.90 4.80 -11.62
CA PRO A 66 -1.59 3.94 -12.77
C PRO A 66 -2.70 3.93 -13.81
N ILE A 67 -3.95 4.01 -13.37
CA ILE A 67 -5.13 4.04 -14.25
C ILE A 67 -5.21 5.33 -15.02
N ALA A 68 -5.07 6.46 -14.32
CA ALA A 68 -5.03 7.76 -14.98
C ALA A 68 -3.88 7.82 -16.00
N PHE A 69 -2.72 7.24 -15.68
CA PHE A 69 -1.60 7.14 -16.61
C PHE A 69 -1.92 6.29 -17.84
N LEU A 70 -2.55 5.12 -17.68
CA LEU A 70 -2.94 4.27 -18.81
C LEU A 70 -3.94 4.96 -19.73
N LEU A 71 -4.95 5.63 -19.18
CA LEU A 71 -5.93 6.38 -19.98
C LEU A 71 -5.29 7.55 -20.74
N LEU A 72 -4.33 8.24 -20.12
CA LEU A 72 -3.59 9.31 -20.79
C LEU A 72 -2.72 8.76 -21.94
N MET A 73 -2.07 7.62 -21.75
CA MET A 73 -1.28 6.98 -22.80
C MET A 73 -2.14 6.52 -23.97
N ASP A 74 -3.28 5.89 -23.68
CA ASP A 74 -4.24 5.45 -24.68
C ASP A 74 -4.71 6.63 -25.55
N SER A 75 -5.10 7.74 -24.92
CA SER A 75 -5.53 8.96 -25.63
C SER A 75 -4.45 9.62 -26.50
N TYR A 76 -3.16 9.35 -26.24
CA TYR A 76 -2.05 9.93 -26.99
C TYR A 76 -1.59 9.05 -28.16
N LEU A 77 -1.74 7.73 -28.02
CA LEU A 77 -1.23 6.75 -28.97
C LEU A 77 -2.27 6.37 -30.03
N ASP A 78 -3.55 6.46 -29.72
CA ASP A 78 -4.61 6.12 -30.65
C ASP A 78 -5.21 7.37 -31.33
N THR A 79 -5.01 7.48 -32.64
CA THR A 79 -5.61 8.54 -33.46
C THR A 79 -7.03 8.21 -33.90
N ASP A 80 -7.49 6.97 -33.71
CA ASP A 80 -8.80 6.46 -34.13
C ASP A 80 -9.62 6.00 -32.90
N TYR A 81 -9.76 6.91 -31.93
CA TYR A 81 -10.43 6.63 -30.66
C TYR A 81 -11.94 6.39 -30.86
N ASN A 82 -12.35 5.13 -30.74
CA ASN A 82 -13.74 4.70 -30.87
C ASN A 82 -14.58 4.84 -29.58
N GLY A 83 -14.04 5.47 -28.53
CA GLY A 83 -14.67 5.57 -27.21
C GLY A 83 -14.27 4.45 -26.25
N VAL A 84 -14.74 4.54 -25.00
CA VAL A 84 -14.59 3.47 -23.99
C VAL A 84 -15.79 2.55 -24.07
N ASP A 85 -15.59 1.26 -24.34
CA ASP A 85 -16.67 0.29 -24.30
C ASP A 85 -16.88 -0.32 -22.89
N PHE A 86 -17.85 -1.23 -22.75
CA PHE A 86 -18.10 -1.88 -21.46
C PHE A 86 -16.98 -2.83 -21.01
N ALA A 87 -16.27 -3.44 -21.96
CA ALA A 87 -15.13 -4.32 -21.65
C ALA A 87 -13.93 -3.50 -21.14
N ASP A 88 -13.66 -2.35 -21.74
CA ASP A 88 -12.64 -1.40 -21.31
C ASP A 88 -12.93 -0.89 -19.89
N LEU A 89 -14.18 -0.50 -19.63
CA LEU A 89 -14.59 -0.06 -18.30
C LEU A 89 -14.44 -1.17 -17.26
N TYR A 90 -14.82 -2.40 -17.61
CA TYR A 90 -14.66 -3.56 -16.73
C TYR A 90 -13.19 -3.84 -16.43
N PHE A 91 -12.33 -3.82 -17.46
CA PHE A 91 -10.89 -4.02 -17.32
C PHE A 91 -10.26 -2.95 -16.43
N LEU A 92 -10.61 -1.68 -16.64
CA LEU A 92 -10.12 -0.56 -15.84
C LEU A 92 -10.56 -0.67 -14.38
N ALA A 93 -11.82 -1.05 -14.14
CA ALA A 93 -12.35 -1.28 -12.80
C ALA A 93 -11.64 -2.45 -12.11
N ALA A 94 -11.38 -3.55 -12.83
CA ALA A 94 -10.63 -4.69 -12.31
C ALA A 94 -9.20 -4.28 -11.93
N LEU A 95 -8.50 -3.54 -12.79
CA LEU A 95 -7.18 -2.99 -12.50
C LEU A 95 -7.21 -2.07 -11.27
N PHE A 96 -8.22 -1.20 -11.16
CA PHE A 96 -8.37 -0.31 -10.01
C PHE A 96 -8.46 -1.09 -8.71
N LEU A 97 -9.31 -2.11 -8.69
CA LEU A 97 -9.51 -2.96 -7.54
C LEU A 97 -8.24 -3.72 -7.17
N ILE A 98 -7.48 -4.22 -8.16
CA ILE A 98 -6.21 -4.90 -7.92
C ILE A 98 -5.18 -3.95 -7.30
N PHE A 99 -5.02 -2.74 -7.83
CA PHE A 99 -4.09 -1.76 -7.28
C PHE A 99 -4.52 -1.23 -5.90
N LEU A 100 -5.82 -1.02 -5.70
CA LEU A 100 -6.39 -0.61 -4.42
C LEU A 100 -6.17 -1.69 -3.36
N PHE A 101 -6.42 -2.93 -3.74
CA PHE A 101 -6.15 -4.09 -2.91
C PHE A 101 -4.67 -4.17 -2.54
N GLY A 102 -3.76 -4.15 -3.51
CA GLY A 102 -2.31 -4.12 -3.23
C GLY A 102 -1.92 -2.97 -2.30
N SER A 103 -2.47 -1.79 -2.51
CA SER A 103 -2.19 -0.61 -1.67
C SER A 103 -2.67 -0.78 -0.22
N ILE A 104 -3.87 -1.33 0.00
CA ILE A 104 -4.41 -1.56 1.34
C ILE A 104 -3.67 -2.68 2.05
N VAL A 105 -3.36 -3.74 1.32
CA VAL A 105 -2.92 -5.02 1.88
C VAL A 105 -1.43 -5.03 2.13
N TYR A 106 -0.69 -4.38 1.24
CA TYR A 106 0.75 -4.30 1.30
C TYR A 106 1.19 -2.88 1.69
N GLY A 107 0.70 -1.86 0.99
CA GLY A 107 1.14 -0.47 1.19
C GLY A 107 0.89 0.06 2.59
N VAL A 108 -0.33 -0.14 3.13
CA VAL A 108 -0.69 0.32 4.47
C VAL A 108 0.15 -0.36 5.57
N PRO A 109 0.30 -1.70 5.62
CA PRO A 109 1.20 -2.34 6.58
C PRO A 109 2.65 -1.90 6.44
N ALA A 110 3.21 -1.85 5.23
CA ALA A 110 4.59 -1.40 5.01
C ALA A 110 4.81 0.04 5.50
N SER A 111 3.83 0.93 5.27
CA SER A 111 3.85 2.30 5.79
C SER A 111 3.75 2.38 7.30
N LEU A 112 2.98 1.49 7.95
CA LEU A 112 2.94 1.41 9.41
C LEU A 112 4.26 0.92 10.00
N ILE A 113 4.92 -0.07 9.37
CA ILE A 113 6.28 -0.51 9.73
C ILE A 113 7.25 0.65 9.61
N SER A 114 7.21 1.32 8.47
CA SER A 114 8.06 2.46 8.18
C SER A 114 7.87 3.57 9.21
N ASP A 115 6.63 3.89 9.56
CA ASP A 115 6.31 4.89 10.58
C ASP A 115 6.83 4.49 11.97
N PHE A 116 6.79 3.19 12.31
CA PHE A 116 7.36 2.67 13.55
C PHE A 116 8.89 2.75 13.54
N ALA A 117 9.54 2.23 12.50
CA ALA A 117 10.99 2.21 12.38
C ALA A 117 11.61 3.61 12.28
N THR A 118 10.81 4.61 11.88
CA THR A 118 11.25 6.00 11.75
C THR A 118 10.74 6.92 12.86
N SER A 119 10.12 6.39 13.92
CA SER A 119 9.53 7.22 14.98
C SER A 119 10.54 8.15 15.66
N ASP A 120 11.76 7.68 15.84
CA ASP A 120 12.82 8.41 16.55
C ASP A 120 13.83 9.09 15.61
N VAL A 121 13.68 8.88 14.30
CA VAL A 121 14.63 9.37 13.29
C VAL A 121 14.02 10.56 12.56
N LYS A 122 14.58 11.77 12.73
CA LYS A 122 14.12 12.97 12.01
C LYS A 122 14.88 13.22 10.70
N ARG A 123 16.22 13.08 10.72
CA ARG A 123 17.10 13.50 9.60
C ARG A 123 17.01 12.62 8.36
N TYR A 124 16.96 11.30 8.53
CA TYR A 124 16.96 10.33 7.42
C TYR A 124 15.65 9.53 7.34
N ARG A 125 14.56 10.09 7.88
CA ARG A 125 13.24 9.46 7.88
C ARG A 125 12.79 9.06 6.48
N PHE A 126 12.89 9.98 5.53
CA PHE A 126 12.43 9.77 4.15
C PHE A 126 13.16 8.59 3.47
N PRO A 127 14.50 8.56 3.38
CA PRO A 127 15.19 7.45 2.73
C PRO A 127 15.01 6.12 3.49
N LEU A 128 14.96 6.14 4.83
CA LEU A 128 14.72 4.91 5.61
C LEU A 128 13.32 4.35 5.37
N ALA A 129 12.31 5.21 5.38
CA ALA A 129 10.92 4.85 5.06
C ALA A 129 10.78 4.27 3.64
N PHE A 130 11.47 4.90 2.68
CA PHE A 130 11.51 4.43 1.29
C PHE A 130 12.16 3.04 1.19
N LEU A 131 13.32 2.84 1.84
CA LEU A 131 14.01 1.55 1.86
C LEU A 131 13.14 0.43 2.45
N ILE A 132 12.34 0.74 3.47
CA ILE A 132 11.40 -0.24 4.05
C ILE A 132 10.34 -0.64 3.01
N HIS A 133 9.69 0.33 2.35
CA HIS A 133 8.70 0.02 1.31
C HIS A 133 9.31 -0.72 0.12
N LEU A 134 10.53 -0.36 -0.27
CA LEU A 134 11.23 -1.03 -1.36
C LEU A 134 11.64 -2.45 -0.98
N GLY A 135 12.19 -2.62 0.23
CA GLY A 135 12.64 -3.90 0.76
C GLY A 135 11.50 -4.92 0.87
N PHE A 136 10.36 -4.52 1.42
CA PHE A 136 9.18 -5.38 1.46
C PHE A 136 8.63 -5.72 0.07
N ALA A 137 8.77 -4.81 -0.91
CA ALA A 137 8.26 -5.02 -2.26
C ALA A 137 9.17 -5.99 -3.00
N LEU A 138 10.48 -5.84 -2.87
CA LEU A 138 11.47 -6.78 -3.40
C LEU A 138 11.33 -8.15 -2.73
N PHE A 139 11.06 -8.21 -1.43
CA PHE A 139 10.83 -9.46 -0.72
C PHE A 139 9.64 -10.25 -1.29
N SER A 140 8.64 -9.56 -1.85
CA SER A 140 7.51 -10.21 -2.51
C SER A 140 7.91 -11.09 -3.70
N TYR A 141 9.10 -10.91 -4.28
CA TYR A 141 9.67 -11.78 -5.32
C TYR A 141 9.64 -13.25 -4.96
N LEU A 142 9.88 -13.59 -3.69
CA LEU A 142 9.92 -14.97 -3.19
C LEU A 142 8.58 -15.71 -3.36
N PHE A 143 7.47 -14.97 -3.54
CA PHE A 143 6.12 -15.53 -3.64
C PHE A 143 5.41 -15.14 -4.94
N LEU A 144 5.67 -13.94 -5.45
CA LEU A 144 5.01 -13.37 -6.64
C LEU A 144 5.84 -13.54 -7.92
N GLY A 145 7.11 -13.95 -7.82
CA GLY A 145 8.01 -14.05 -8.97
C GLY A 145 8.07 -12.75 -9.75
N GLN A 146 7.80 -12.81 -11.06
CA GLN A 146 7.80 -11.63 -11.93
C GLN A 146 6.70 -10.61 -11.61
N LEU A 147 5.62 -11.02 -10.92
CA LEU A 147 4.58 -10.08 -10.48
C LEU A 147 5.10 -9.10 -9.40
N MET A 148 6.30 -9.32 -8.86
CA MET A 148 7.00 -8.37 -7.98
C MET A 148 7.11 -6.97 -8.59
N TYR A 149 7.27 -6.81 -9.90
CA TYR A 149 7.35 -5.48 -10.52
C TYR A 149 6.09 -4.65 -10.27
N PHE A 150 4.91 -5.28 -10.26
CA PHE A 150 3.66 -4.61 -9.89
C PHE A 150 3.64 -4.23 -8.41
N ALA A 151 4.08 -5.12 -7.52
CA ALA A 151 4.20 -4.82 -6.10
C ALA A 151 5.16 -3.66 -5.83
N LEU A 152 6.27 -3.58 -6.57
CA LEU A 152 7.26 -2.51 -6.49
C LEU A 152 6.68 -1.17 -6.94
N LEU A 153 5.98 -1.15 -8.06
CA LEU A 153 5.29 0.05 -8.55
C LEU A 153 4.26 0.56 -7.53
N VAL A 154 3.42 -0.34 -7.00
CA VAL A 154 2.42 0.00 -5.97
C VAL A 154 3.10 0.53 -4.71
N ALA A 155 4.18 -0.12 -4.25
CA ALA A 155 4.91 0.28 -3.05
C ALA A 155 5.48 1.70 -3.16
N VAL A 156 6.07 2.01 -4.31
CA VAL A 156 6.66 3.33 -4.58
C VAL A 156 5.58 4.40 -4.66
N LEU A 157 4.50 4.17 -5.43
CA LEU A 157 3.41 5.14 -5.53
C LEU A 157 2.73 5.38 -4.19
N PHE A 158 2.43 4.31 -3.45
CA PHE A 158 1.85 4.39 -2.11
C PHE A 158 2.73 5.23 -1.18
N PHE A 159 4.03 4.93 -1.12
CA PHE A 159 4.97 5.65 -0.28
C PHE A 159 4.99 7.16 -0.62
N LEU A 160 5.05 7.50 -1.91
CA LEU A 160 5.09 8.89 -2.35
C LEU A 160 3.83 9.66 -1.91
N PHE A 161 2.64 9.08 -2.12
CA PHE A 161 1.38 9.70 -1.70
C PHE A 161 1.27 9.78 -0.17
N ASP A 162 1.62 8.73 0.57
CA ASP A 162 1.55 8.71 2.03
C ASP A 162 2.46 9.76 2.67
N GLU A 163 3.68 9.92 2.13
CA GLU A 163 4.66 10.89 2.61
C GLU A 163 4.28 12.32 2.21
N PHE A 164 3.74 12.52 1.01
CA PHE A 164 3.22 13.83 0.58
C PHE A 164 2.06 14.29 1.49
N LEU A 165 1.09 13.41 1.74
CA LEU A 165 -0.05 13.71 2.61
C LEU A 165 0.39 13.98 4.05
N ARG A 166 1.40 13.26 4.55
CA ARG A 166 1.98 13.51 5.87
C ARG A 166 2.60 14.90 5.98
N LYS A 167 3.41 15.29 5.00
CA LYS A 167 4.04 16.63 4.99
C LYS A 167 2.97 17.73 4.96
N ARG A 168 1.89 17.52 4.21
CA ARG A 168 0.74 18.43 4.18
C ARG A 168 0.03 18.54 5.54
N GLU A 169 -0.17 17.42 6.23
CA GLU A 169 -0.78 17.40 7.57
C GLU A 169 0.06 18.17 8.60
N ILE A 170 1.38 17.94 8.62
CA ILE A 170 2.33 18.64 9.51
C ILE A 170 2.35 20.14 9.23
N ARG A 171 2.38 20.53 7.95
CA ARG A 171 2.34 21.95 7.58
C ARG A 171 1.06 22.62 8.08
N ARG A 172 -0.09 21.97 7.87
CA ARG A 172 -1.38 22.48 8.31
C ARG A 172 -1.43 22.62 9.84
N SER A 173 -0.94 21.66 10.61
CA SER A 173 -0.94 21.78 12.08
C SER A 173 -0.10 22.96 12.58
N ASN A 174 1.00 23.29 11.89
CA ASN A 174 1.85 24.41 12.27
C ASN A 174 1.17 25.76 11.96
N GLU A 175 0.44 25.86 10.85
CA GLU A 175 -0.31 27.08 10.48
C GLU A 175 -1.48 27.38 11.45
N PHE A 176 -2.11 26.36 12.05
CA PHE A 176 -3.16 26.56 13.06
C PHE A 176 -2.65 26.82 14.49
N SER A 177 -1.35 26.66 14.72
CA SER A 177 -0.72 26.84 16.05
C SER A 177 0.07 28.16 16.16
N ALA A 178 0.12 28.94 15.08
CA ALA A 178 0.77 30.26 14.98
C ALA A 178 -0.29 31.37 15.01
#